data_AF-A0A119CWX1-F1
#
_entry.id   AF-A0A119CWX1-F1
#
_cell.length_a   1.000
_cell.length_b   1.000
_cell.length_c   1.000
_cell.angle_alpha   90.00
_cell.angle_beta   90.00
_cell.angle_gamma   90.00
#
_symmetry.space_group_name_H-M   'P 1'
#
loop_
_entity.id
_entity.type
_entity.pdbx_description
1 polymer ?
#
loop_
_entity_poly.entity_id
_entity_poly.type
_entity_poly.pdbx_seq_one_letter_code
_entity_poly.pdbx_strand_id
1 'polypeptide(L)'
;MALFDKTIEHAKDSLAEVSREAIDRASERLSEVVKDGVLQAGTELKDVIWRASQEIDTKLDKISEELHAQRQFTKDDVREMVDYAGDKFGTVMDARIVHAKSEISSLVQEKVEYFKREIDSFFIERQRDLARERRRLFINVAIAILASLSLGFVSWLYHQYLGGGLDVFALFRIVFASLMGGYAAYLAVKLLRRWLLMSEHKKDTLFLVSRYWGALRPESIFGTVVLVCLMAVLVGFLLFPEQIAQLTGSEKWLKTLREAYPIFQP
;
A
#
# COMPACT_ATOMS: atom_id res chain seq x y z
N MET A 1 -19.11 142.66 -15.62
CA MET A 1 -18.35 141.41 -15.41
C MET A 1 -18.23 141.03 -13.93
N ALA A 2 -17.83 141.92 -13.01
CA ALA A 2 -17.63 141.58 -11.58
C ALA A 2 -18.89 141.11 -10.79
N LEU A 3 -20.10 141.46 -11.21
CA LEU A 3 -21.34 141.08 -10.49
C LEU A 3 -21.86 139.69 -10.89
N PHE A 4 -21.52 139.21 -12.09
CA PHE A 4 -21.87 137.87 -12.58
C PHE A 4 -20.92 136.80 -12.02
N ASP A 5 -19.64 137.13 -11.86
CA ASP A 5 -18.67 136.21 -11.24
C ASP A 5 -19.05 135.92 -9.78
N LYS A 6 -19.45 136.96 -9.04
CA LYS A 6 -19.81 136.84 -7.62
C LYS A 6 -21.11 136.04 -7.39
N THR A 7 -22.07 136.10 -8.30
CA THR A 7 -23.31 135.30 -8.20
C THR A 7 -23.09 133.86 -8.65
N ILE A 8 -22.22 133.62 -9.64
CA ILE A 8 -21.82 132.26 -10.05
C ILE A 8 -20.98 131.58 -8.96
N GLU A 9 -20.06 132.31 -8.34
CA GLU A 9 -19.21 131.78 -7.25
C GLU A 9 -20.04 131.52 -5.99
N HIS A 10 -20.96 132.42 -5.62
CA HIS A 10 -21.89 132.18 -4.51
C HIS A 10 -22.86 131.02 -4.78
N ALA A 11 -23.35 130.88 -6.02
CA ALA A 11 -24.19 129.75 -6.41
C ALA A 11 -23.41 128.43 -6.40
N LYS A 12 -22.13 128.44 -6.81
CA LYS A 12 -21.25 127.29 -6.79
C LYS A 12 -20.92 126.85 -5.36
N ASP A 13 -20.65 127.81 -4.47
CA ASP A 13 -20.38 127.53 -3.05
C ASP A 13 -21.64 127.04 -2.33
N SER A 14 -22.80 127.64 -2.58
CA SER A 14 -24.09 127.18 -2.04
C SER A 14 -24.44 125.77 -2.56
N LEU A 15 -24.18 125.48 -3.83
CA LEU A 15 -24.43 124.16 -4.41
C LEU A 15 -23.44 123.11 -3.89
N ALA A 16 -22.19 123.49 -3.62
CA ALA A 16 -21.20 122.64 -2.97
C ALA A 16 -21.53 122.36 -1.50
N GLU A 17 -22.06 123.35 -0.77
CA GLU A 17 -22.52 123.22 0.61
C GLU A 17 -23.77 122.32 0.69
N VAL A 18 -24.77 122.55 -0.16
CA VAL A 18 -25.96 121.68 -0.25
C VAL A 18 -25.57 120.26 -0.69
N SER A 19 -24.60 120.10 -1.58
CA SER A 19 -24.10 118.77 -1.97
C SER A 19 -23.37 118.06 -0.83
N ARG A 20 -22.57 118.78 -0.02
CA ARG A 20 -21.94 118.22 1.18
C ARG A 20 -22.98 117.80 2.21
N GLU A 21 -23.95 118.66 2.52
CA GLU A 21 -25.00 118.32 3.48
C GLU A 21 -25.86 117.15 3.00
N ALA A 22 -26.18 117.10 1.70
CA ALA A 22 -26.90 115.97 1.11
C ALA A 22 -26.07 114.67 1.16
N ILE A 23 -24.77 114.73 0.90
CA ILE A 23 -23.86 113.57 1.00
C ILE A 23 -23.73 113.11 2.45
N ASP A 24 -23.57 114.01 3.41
CA ASP A 24 -23.45 113.66 4.82
C ASP A 24 -24.74 113.02 5.34
N ARG A 25 -25.91 113.58 5.03
CA ARG A 25 -27.21 112.97 5.37
C ARG A 25 -27.45 111.64 4.65
N ALA A 26 -27.00 111.50 3.41
CA ALA A 26 -27.08 110.24 2.68
C ALA A 26 -26.14 109.19 3.28
N SER A 27 -24.94 109.59 3.70
CA SER A 27 -23.95 108.73 4.35
C SER A 27 -24.41 108.27 5.73
N GLU A 28 -25.03 109.16 6.51
CA GLU A 28 -25.60 108.84 7.82
C GLU A 28 -26.76 107.83 7.67
N ARG A 29 -27.71 108.09 6.75
CA ARG A 29 -28.80 107.14 6.45
C ARG A 29 -28.30 105.81 5.88
N LEU A 30 -27.32 105.82 4.99
CA LEU A 30 -26.72 104.59 4.47
C LEU A 30 -26.02 103.81 5.58
N SER A 31 -25.29 104.48 6.47
CA SER A 31 -24.64 103.83 7.60
C SER A 31 -25.65 103.21 8.56
N GLU A 32 -26.78 103.87 8.81
CA GLU A 32 -27.89 103.33 9.62
C GLU A 32 -28.53 102.11 8.95
N VAL A 33 -28.92 102.22 7.68
CA VAL A 33 -29.50 101.12 6.91
C VAL A 33 -28.55 99.92 6.79
N VAL A 34 -27.24 100.15 6.61
CA VAL A 34 -26.24 99.08 6.55
C VAL A 34 -26.08 98.43 7.92
N LYS A 35 -26.02 99.20 9.00
CA LYS A 35 -25.91 98.66 10.36
C LYS A 35 -27.13 97.83 10.73
N ASP A 36 -28.33 98.31 10.42
CA ASP A 36 -29.58 97.60 10.66
C ASP A 36 -29.70 96.36 9.78
N GLY A 37 -29.34 96.49 8.50
CA GLY A 37 -29.30 95.36 7.56
C GLY A 37 -28.33 94.26 7.99
N VAL A 38 -27.14 94.62 8.50
CA VAL A 38 -26.15 93.66 9.01
C VAL A 38 -26.63 93.01 10.32
N LEU A 39 -27.26 93.77 11.23
CA LEU A 39 -27.83 93.22 12.45
C LEU A 39 -28.98 92.25 12.15
N GLN A 40 -29.90 92.65 11.26
CA GLN A 40 -31.02 91.81 10.86
C GLN A 40 -30.55 90.55 10.14
N ALA A 41 -29.65 90.68 9.15
CA ALA A 41 -29.07 89.54 8.44
C ALA A 41 -28.28 88.61 9.38
N GLY A 42 -27.53 89.16 10.34
CA GLY A 42 -26.82 88.37 11.34
C GLY A 42 -27.78 87.60 12.27
N THR A 43 -28.92 88.19 12.60
CA THR A 43 -29.95 87.54 13.43
C THR A 43 -30.66 86.43 12.65
N GLU A 44 -31.04 86.69 11.39
CA GLU A 44 -31.63 85.68 10.51
C GLU A 44 -30.66 84.53 10.22
N LEU A 45 -29.39 84.81 9.94
CA LEU A 45 -28.37 83.76 9.75
C LEU A 45 -28.20 82.91 11.00
N LYS A 46 -28.16 83.53 12.18
CA LYS A 46 -28.06 82.78 13.45
C LYS A 46 -29.27 81.86 13.64
N ASP A 47 -30.47 82.34 13.32
CA ASP A 47 -31.71 81.55 13.43
C ASP A 47 -31.73 80.40 12.41
N VAL A 48 -31.32 80.64 11.16
CA VAL A 48 -31.18 79.58 10.15
C VAL A 48 -30.16 78.53 10.57
N ILE A 49 -28.99 78.93 11.07
CA ILE A 49 -27.96 78.01 11.57
C ILE A 49 -28.50 77.20 12.75
N TRP A 50 -29.22 77.84 13.67
CA TRP A 50 -29.80 77.16 14.82
C TRP A 50 -30.82 76.10 14.40
N ARG A 51 -31.74 76.44 13.50
CA ARG A 51 -32.73 75.50 12.96
C ARG A 51 -32.07 74.36 12.18
N ALA A 52 -31.06 74.66 11.36
CA ALA A 52 -30.31 73.64 10.64
C ALA A 52 -29.57 72.69 11.60
N SER A 53 -29.00 73.22 12.68
CA SER A 53 -28.36 72.40 13.72
C SER A 53 -29.38 71.47 14.40
N GLN A 54 -30.55 71.97 14.77
CA GLN A 54 -31.60 71.14 15.37
C GLN A 54 -32.11 70.06 14.40
N GLU A 55 -32.25 70.39 13.12
CA GLU A 55 -32.66 69.43 12.11
C GLU A 55 -31.58 68.35 11.88
N ILE A 56 -30.30 68.74 11.90
CA ILE A 56 -29.17 67.81 11.84
C ILE A 56 -29.17 66.87 13.04
N ASP A 57 -29.31 67.39 14.26
CA ASP A 57 -29.35 66.57 15.48
C ASP A 57 -30.51 65.57 15.41
N THR A 58 -31.69 66.01 15.00
CA THR A 58 -32.86 65.14 14.83
C THR A 58 -32.63 64.04 13.78
N LYS A 59 -31.93 64.36 12.69
CA LYS A 59 -31.57 63.36 11.66
C LYS A 59 -30.48 62.42 12.16
N LEU A 60 -29.50 62.89 12.92
CA LEU A 60 -28.46 62.06 13.52
C LEU A 60 -29.06 61.06 14.51
N ASP A 61 -30.02 61.48 15.34
CA ASP A 61 -30.73 60.58 16.25
C ASP A 61 -31.47 59.47 15.48
N LYS A 62 -32.20 59.84 14.43
CA LYS A 62 -32.87 58.86 13.55
C LYS A 62 -31.89 57.90 12.87
N ILE A 63 -30.78 58.40 12.34
CA ILE A 63 -29.73 57.56 11.73
C ILE A 63 -29.14 56.61 12.77
N SER A 64 -28.93 57.07 14.01
CA SER A 64 -28.42 56.25 15.10
C SER A 64 -29.39 55.10 15.44
N GLU A 65 -30.68 55.39 15.55
CA GLU A 65 -31.73 54.38 15.77
C GLU A 65 -31.81 53.38 14.62
N GLU A 66 -31.85 53.85 13.37
CA GLU A 66 -31.88 52.98 12.19
C GLU A 66 -30.63 52.11 12.09
N LEU A 67 -29.44 52.65 12.41
CA LEU A 67 -28.20 51.90 12.41
C LEU A 67 -28.19 50.82 13.51
N HIS A 68 -28.74 51.11 14.68
CA HIS A 68 -28.93 50.09 15.72
C HIS A 68 -29.92 49.01 15.29
N ALA A 69 -31.05 49.37 14.69
CA ALA A 69 -32.02 48.40 14.17
C ALA A 69 -31.41 47.53 13.05
N GLN A 70 -30.65 48.11 12.12
CA GLN A 70 -29.96 47.37 11.05
C GLN A 70 -28.91 46.39 11.61
N ARG A 71 -28.14 46.79 12.63
CA ARG A 71 -27.17 45.88 13.27
C ARG A 71 -27.84 44.68 13.91
N GLN A 72 -29.02 44.87 14.51
CA GLN A 72 -29.77 43.79 15.12
C GLN A 72 -30.35 42.84 14.07
N PHE A 73 -30.96 43.39 13.02
CA PHE A 73 -31.44 42.61 11.86
C PHE A 73 -30.30 41.78 11.24
N THR A 74 -29.15 42.40 11.00
CA THR A 74 -27.96 41.70 10.46
C THR A 74 -27.48 40.58 11.38
N LYS A 75 -27.50 40.79 12.70
CA LYS A 75 -27.08 39.77 13.67
C LYS A 75 -28.03 38.57 13.65
N ASP A 76 -29.33 38.83 13.61
CA ASP A 76 -30.35 37.78 13.61
C ASP A 76 -30.32 36.99 12.30
N ASP A 77 -30.14 37.65 11.15
CA ASP A 77 -29.94 37.01 9.84
C ASP A 77 -28.69 36.11 9.83
N VAL A 78 -27.57 36.60 10.39
CA VAL A 78 -26.34 35.79 10.50
C VAL A 78 -26.56 34.58 11.40
N ARG A 79 -27.31 34.73 12.49
CA ARG A 79 -27.66 33.62 13.37
C ARG A 79 -28.50 32.58 12.65
N GLU A 80 -29.54 33.00 11.94
CA GLU A 80 -30.40 32.10 11.16
C GLU A 80 -29.60 31.35 10.08
N MET A 81 -28.66 32.04 9.41
CA MET A 81 -27.79 31.42 8.42
C MET A 81 -26.84 30.38 9.03
N VAL A 82 -26.30 30.64 10.22
CA VAL A 82 -25.46 29.69 10.95
C VAL A 82 -26.28 28.48 11.42
N ASP A 83 -27.48 28.71 11.94
CA ASP A 83 -28.37 27.63 12.38
C ASP A 83 -28.81 26.76 11.19
N TYR A 84 -29.16 27.36 10.05
CA TYR A 84 -29.46 26.64 8.81
C TYR A 84 -28.26 25.85 8.29
N ALA A 85 -27.06 26.45 8.29
CA ALA A 85 -25.84 25.77 7.90
C ALA A 85 -25.52 24.60 8.84
N GLY A 86 -25.77 24.76 10.14
CA GLY A 86 -25.63 23.71 11.15
C GLY A 86 -26.56 22.54 10.90
N ASP A 87 -27.84 22.79 10.64
CA ASP A 87 -28.84 21.76 10.33
C ASP A 87 -28.53 21.03 9.01
N LYS A 88 -28.21 21.79 7.95
CA LYS A 88 -27.79 21.20 6.66
C LYS A 88 -26.49 20.40 6.76
N PHE A 89 -25.52 20.87 7.53
CA PHE A 89 -24.29 20.12 7.76
C PHE A 89 -24.57 18.85 8.57
N GLY A 90 -25.38 18.94 9.63
CA GLY A 90 -25.78 17.80 10.45
C GLY A 90 -26.46 16.70 9.64
N THR A 91 -27.45 17.06 8.84
CA THR A 91 -28.17 16.10 7.96
C THR A 91 -27.26 15.45 6.93
N VAL A 92 -26.34 16.21 6.30
CA VAL A 92 -25.37 15.65 5.34
C VAL A 92 -24.35 14.74 6.03
N MET A 93 -23.87 15.10 7.22
CA MET A 93 -22.94 14.27 7.99
C MET A 93 -23.60 12.96 8.43
N ASP A 94 -24.83 13.01 8.93
CA ASP A 94 -25.55 11.81 9.35
C ASP A 94 -25.77 10.85 8.16
N ALA A 95 -26.18 11.39 7.01
CA ALA A 95 -26.30 10.61 5.77
C ALA A 95 -24.97 9.95 5.34
N ARG A 96 -23.85 10.68 5.43
CA ARG A 96 -22.51 10.12 5.14
C ARG A 96 -22.09 9.06 6.15
N ILE A 97 -22.38 9.24 7.44
CA ILE A 97 -22.05 8.27 8.49
C ILE A 97 -22.83 6.97 8.26
N VAL A 98 -24.13 7.07 7.96
CA VAL A 98 -24.97 5.90 7.65
C VAL A 98 -24.43 5.16 6.42
N HIS A 99 -24.09 5.89 5.36
CA HIS A 99 -23.49 5.29 4.16
C HIS A 99 -22.17 4.59 4.49
N ALA A 100 -21.23 5.27 5.17
CA ALA A 100 -19.94 4.69 5.56
C ALA A 100 -20.10 3.45 6.43
N LYS A 101 -21.05 3.45 7.38
CA LYS A 101 -21.33 2.28 8.23
C LYS A 101 -21.81 1.09 7.39
N SER A 102 -22.68 1.32 6.41
CA SER A 102 -23.16 0.27 5.51
C SER A 102 -22.04 -0.32 4.65
N GLU A 103 -21.18 0.55 4.11
CA GLU A 103 -20.02 0.17 3.28
C GLU A 103 -18.99 -0.63 4.09
N ILE A 104 -18.65 -0.16 5.30
CA ILE A 104 -17.77 -0.88 6.23
C ILE A 104 -18.35 -2.25 6.56
N SER A 105 -19.66 -2.34 6.85
CA SER A 105 -20.30 -3.63 7.15
C SER A 105 -20.23 -4.59 5.97
N SER A 106 -20.46 -4.09 4.75
CA SER A 106 -20.35 -4.88 3.53
C SER A 106 -18.91 -5.41 3.33
N LEU A 107 -17.91 -4.53 3.49
CA LEU A 107 -16.50 -4.90 3.39
C LEU A 107 -16.10 -5.93 4.46
N VAL A 108 -16.55 -5.76 5.70
CA VAL A 108 -16.29 -6.71 6.79
C VAL A 108 -16.91 -8.07 6.44
N GLN A 109 -18.16 -8.09 5.95
CA GLN A 109 -18.82 -9.33 5.55
C GLN A 109 -18.07 -10.02 4.41
N GLU A 110 -17.65 -9.29 3.38
CA GLU A 110 -16.86 -9.84 2.27
C GLU A 110 -15.52 -10.41 2.74
N LYS A 111 -14.81 -9.69 3.62
CA LYS A 111 -13.53 -10.16 4.16
C LYS A 111 -13.68 -11.38 5.06
N VAL A 112 -14.73 -11.46 5.87
CA VAL A 112 -15.04 -12.63 6.70
C VAL A 112 -15.38 -13.83 5.84
N GLU A 113 -16.19 -13.64 4.79
CA GLU A 113 -16.55 -14.69 3.83
C GLU A 113 -15.32 -15.22 3.08
N TYR A 114 -14.45 -14.32 2.61
CA TYR A 114 -13.17 -14.69 2.00
C TYR A 114 -12.29 -15.47 2.99
N PHE A 115 -12.14 -14.97 4.21
CA PHE A 115 -11.33 -15.62 5.23
C PHE A 115 -11.87 -17.01 5.60
N LYS A 116 -13.19 -17.17 5.67
CA LYS A 116 -13.82 -18.47 5.88
C LYS A 116 -13.48 -19.45 4.77
N ARG A 117 -13.58 -19.03 3.50
CA ARG A 117 -13.20 -19.87 2.34
C ARG A 117 -11.74 -20.27 2.37
N GLU A 118 -10.85 -19.36 2.76
CA GLU A 118 -9.42 -19.64 2.88
C GLU A 118 -9.11 -20.59 4.05
N ILE A 119 -9.82 -20.45 5.17
CA ILE A 119 -9.71 -21.40 6.28
C ILE A 119 -10.20 -22.79 5.85
N ASP A 120 -11.36 -22.87 5.19
CA ASP A 120 -11.93 -24.13 4.74
C ASP A 120 -10.99 -24.81 3.72
N SER A 121 -10.42 -24.05 2.78
CA SER A 121 -9.43 -24.57 1.81
C SER A 121 -8.18 -25.09 2.52
N PHE A 122 -7.65 -24.34 3.50
CA PHE A 122 -6.51 -24.76 4.31
C PHE A 122 -6.80 -26.07 5.07
N PHE A 123 -7.98 -26.21 5.68
CA PHE A 123 -8.35 -27.44 6.38
C PHE A 123 -8.50 -28.63 5.42
N ILE A 124 -9.06 -28.42 4.22
CA ILE A 124 -9.17 -29.46 3.19
C ILE A 124 -7.78 -29.90 2.72
N GLU A 125 -6.87 -28.97 2.46
CA GLU A 125 -5.50 -29.27 2.05
C GLU A 125 -4.73 -30.00 3.16
N ARG A 126 -4.85 -29.53 4.41
CA ARG A 126 -4.24 -30.18 5.57
C ARG A 126 -4.74 -31.61 5.76
N GLN A 127 -6.04 -31.86 5.62
CA GLN A 127 -6.58 -33.22 5.70
C GLN A 127 -6.08 -34.11 4.55
N ARG A 128 -5.99 -33.58 3.33
CA ARG A 128 -5.42 -34.30 2.18
C ARG A 128 -3.96 -34.66 2.40
N ASP A 129 -3.17 -33.78 2.99
CA ASP A 129 -1.77 -34.04 3.28
C ASP A 129 -1.59 -35.10 4.38
N LEU A 130 -2.40 -35.06 5.45
CA LEU A 130 -2.41 -36.12 6.47
C LEU A 130 -2.78 -37.49 5.88
N ALA A 131 -3.73 -37.55 4.94
CA ALA A 131 -4.10 -38.79 4.25
C ALA A 131 -2.95 -39.30 3.36
N ARG A 132 -2.22 -38.42 2.67
CA ARG A 132 -1.05 -38.78 1.87
C ARG A 132 0.09 -39.29 2.74
N GLU A 133 0.35 -38.68 3.90
CA GLU A 133 1.39 -39.12 4.83
C GLU A 133 1.12 -40.50 5.39
N ARG A 134 -0.11 -40.77 5.86
CA ARG A 134 -0.52 -42.11 6.33
C ARG A 134 -0.33 -43.16 5.26
N ARG A 135 -0.71 -42.87 4.02
CA ARG A 135 -0.56 -43.80 2.89
C ARG A 135 0.92 -44.07 2.58
N ARG A 136 1.79 -43.06 2.63
CA ARG A 136 3.24 -43.24 2.44
C ARG A 136 3.85 -44.07 3.56
N LEU A 137 3.47 -43.80 4.81
CA LEU A 137 3.96 -44.57 5.96
C LEU A 137 3.54 -46.04 5.84
N PHE A 138 2.28 -46.32 5.51
CA PHE A 138 1.79 -47.67 5.30
C PHE A 138 2.53 -48.40 4.16
N ILE A 139 2.75 -47.73 3.02
CA ILE A 139 3.51 -48.30 1.89
C ILE A 139 4.95 -48.61 2.30
N ASN A 140 5.61 -47.70 3.01
CA ASN A 140 6.99 -47.92 3.47
C ASN A 140 7.08 -49.12 4.44
N VAL A 141 6.14 -49.24 5.37
CA VAL A 141 6.06 -50.39 6.30
C VAL A 141 5.80 -51.68 5.53
N ALA A 142 4.88 -51.68 4.56
CA ALA A 142 4.59 -52.85 3.74
C ALA A 142 5.82 -53.30 2.93
N ILE A 143 6.58 -52.36 2.35
CA ILE A 143 7.83 -52.66 1.65
C ILE A 143 8.87 -53.26 2.59
N ALA A 144 9.02 -52.71 3.81
CA ALA A 144 9.96 -53.24 4.80
C ALA A 144 9.61 -54.69 5.21
N ILE A 145 8.32 -54.98 5.43
CA ILE A 145 7.83 -56.33 5.73
C ILE A 145 8.10 -57.28 4.55
N LEU A 146 7.76 -56.87 3.33
CA LEU A 146 8.00 -57.68 2.12
C LEU A 146 9.49 -57.95 1.89
N ALA A 147 10.35 -56.96 2.14
CA ALA A 147 11.81 -57.13 2.04
C ALA A 147 12.33 -58.12 3.08
N SER A 148 11.89 -58.01 4.34
CA SER A 148 12.24 -58.94 5.41
C SER A 148 11.81 -60.38 5.08
N LEU A 149 10.58 -60.56 4.59
CA LEU A 149 10.06 -61.87 4.17
C LEU A 149 10.82 -62.44 2.96
N SER A 150 11.12 -61.61 1.96
CA SER A 150 11.87 -62.02 0.78
C SER A 150 13.29 -62.47 1.14
N LEU A 151 13.94 -61.77 2.07
CA LEU A 151 15.30 -62.11 2.54
C LEU A 151 15.30 -63.41 3.34
N GLY A 152 14.30 -63.61 4.20
CA GLY A 152 14.08 -64.88 4.89
C GLY A 152 13.81 -66.05 3.92
N PHE A 153 13.00 -65.82 2.89
CA PHE A 153 12.69 -66.81 1.86
C PHE A 153 13.92 -67.18 1.03
N VAL A 154 14.73 -66.20 0.62
CA VAL A 154 15.98 -66.44 -0.13
C VAL A 154 16.99 -67.20 0.73
N SER A 155 17.13 -66.84 2.01
CA SER A 155 18.00 -67.56 2.96
C SER A 155 17.57 -69.03 3.12
N TRP A 156 16.27 -69.28 3.27
CA TRP A 156 15.72 -70.62 3.40
C TRP A 156 15.89 -71.46 2.12
N LEU A 157 15.56 -70.90 0.96
CA LEU A 157 15.69 -71.60 -0.33
C LEU A 157 17.15 -71.94 -0.65
N TYR A 158 18.08 -71.03 -0.32
CA TYR A 158 19.51 -71.25 -0.48
C TYR A 158 20.01 -72.39 0.41
N HIS A 159 19.53 -72.46 1.67
CA HIS A 159 19.89 -73.53 2.60
C HIS A 159 19.38 -74.90 2.13
N GLN A 160 18.19 -74.95 1.51
CA GLN A 160 17.56 -76.18 1.06
C GLN A 160 18.17 -76.74 -0.24
N TYR A 161 18.67 -75.89 -1.15
CA TYR A 161 19.18 -76.33 -2.44
C TYR A 161 20.71 -76.50 -2.53
N LEU A 162 21.50 -75.75 -1.76
CA LEU A 162 22.96 -75.69 -1.97
C LEU A 162 23.82 -76.36 -0.90
N GLY A 163 23.26 -76.85 0.21
CA GLY A 163 23.91 -77.83 1.11
C GLY A 163 25.37 -77.55 1.54
N GLY A 164 25.83 -76.30 1.49
CA GLY A 164 27.23 -75.92 1.66
C GLY A 164 27.38 -74.85 2.73
N GLY A 165 28.41 -75.00 3.57
CA GLY A 165 28.76 -74.05 4.63
C GLY A 165 28.86 -72.63 4.09
N LEU A 166 28.15 -71.70 4.72
CA LEU A 166 28.11 -70.30 4.32
C LEU A 166 29.49 -69.67 4.48
N ASP A 167 30.19 -69.48 3.37
CA ASP A 167 31.26 -68.50 3.34
C ASP A 167 30.64 -67.10 3.47
N VAL A 168 31.14 -66.32 4.43
CA VAL A 168 30.66 -64.97 4.76
C VAL A 168 30.66 -64.08 3.51
N PHE A 169 31.59 -64.34 2.59
CA PHE A 169 31.70 -63.65 1.31
C PHE A 169 30.56 -63.96 0.33
N ALA A 170 30.07 -65.20 0.29
CA ALA A 170 28.94 -65.58 -0.56
C ALA A 170 27.64 -64.95 -0.04
N LEU A 171 27.43 -64.98 1.28
CA LEU A 171 26.30 -64.32 1.93
C LEU A 171 26.34 -62.80 1.65
N PHE A 172 27.52 -62.18 1.79
CA PHE A 172 27.71 -60.77 1.50
C PHE A 172 27.38 -60.42 0.05
N ARG A 173 27.86 -61.21 -0.93
CA ARG A 173 27.56 -61.00 -2.35
C ARG A 173 26.06 -61.10 -2.67
N ILE A 174 25.36 -62.07 -2.10
CA ILE A 174 23.92 -62.26 -2.33
C ILE A 174 23.13 -61.10 -1.72
N VAL A 175 23.47 -60.69 -0.49
CA VAL A 175 22.84 -59.54 0.16
C VAL A 175 23.13 -58.26 -0.63
N PHE A 176 24.37 -58.07 -1.10
CA PHE A 176 24.74 -56.87 -1.86
C PHE A 176 24.10 -56.83 -3.25
N ALA A 177 24.06 -57.96 -3.96
CA ALA A 177 23.41 -58.07 -5.26
C ALA A 177 21.90 -57.88 -5.17
N SER A 178 21.24 -58.43 -4.13
CA SER A 178 19.81 -58.20 -3.90
C SER A 178 19.50 -56.75 -3.51
N LEU A 179 20.38 -56.10 -2.72
CA LEU A 179 20.23 -54.69 -2.34
C LEU A 179 20.43 -53.76 -3.54
N MET A 180 21.44 -54.04 -4.38
CA MET A 180 21.67 -53.31 -5.63
C MET A 180 20.50 -53.53 -6.62
N GLY A 181 20.03 -54.76 -6.79
CA GLY A 181 18.89 -55.08 -7.65
C GLY A 181 17.60 -54.41 -7.19
N GLY A 182 17.33 -54.44 -5.89
CA GLY A 182 16.19 -53.76 -5.29
C GLY A 182 16.26 -52.23 -5.45
N TYR A 183 17.44 -51.64 -5.28
CA TYR A 183 17.65 -50.21 -5.48
C TYR A 183 17.50 -49.79 -6.95
N ALA A 184 18.01 -50.60 -7.88
CA ALA A 184 17.85 -50.38 -9.32
C ALA A 184 16.39 -50.46 -9.74
N ALA A 185 15.63 -51.44 -9.25
CA ALA A 185 14.20 -51.57 -9.50
C ALA A 185 13.41 -50.38 -8.92
N TYR A 186 13.71 -49.96 -7.69
CA TYR A 186 13.13 -48.78 -7.07
C TYR A 186 13.37 -47.51 -7.90
N LEU A 187 14.60 -47.32 -8.40
CA LEU A 187 14.94 -46.19 -9.26
C LEU A 187 14.16 -46.24 -10.57
N ALA A 188 14.05 -47.40 -11.21
CA ALA A 188 13.27 -47.56 -12.43
C ALA A 188 11.80 -47.17 -12.22
N VAL A 189 11.17 -47.62 -11.12
CA VAL A 189 9.78 -47.25 -10.78
C VAL A 189 9.67 -45.76 -10.48
N LYS A 190 10.60 -45.17 -9.73
CA LYS A 190 10.61 -43.73 -9.41
C LYS A 190 10.70 -42.88 -10.68
N LEU A 191 11.56 -43.28 -11.63
CA LEU A 191 11.75 -42.59 -12.90
C LEU A 191 10.51 -42.72 -13.80
N LEU A 192 9.94 -43.92 -13.89
CA LEU A 192 8.72 -44.20 -14.64
C LEU A 192 7.53 -43.39 -14.10
N ARG A 193 7.36 -43.35 -12.78
CA ARG A 193 6.27 -42.60 -12.13
C ARG A 193 6.42 -41.10 -12.32
N ARG A 194 7.65 -40.58 -12.26
CA ARG A 194 7.96 -39.18 -12.54
C ARG A 194 7.69 -38.81 -14.00
N TRP A 195 7.98 -39.73 -14.92
CA TRP A 195 7.72 -39.56 -16.34
C TRP A 195 6.22 -39.58 -16.67
N LEU A 196 5.46 -40.49 -16.05
CA LEU A 196 4.00 -40.58 -16.23
C LEU A 196 3.23 -39.41 -15.61
N LEU A 197 3.71 -38.83 -14.51
CA LEU A 197 3.06 -37.70 -13.82
C LEU A 197 3.38 -36.33 -14.45
N MET A 198 4.22 -36.26 -15.48
CA MET A 198 4.50 -35.03 -16.20
C MET A 198 3.49 -34.79 -17.32
N SER A 199 2.70 -33.73 -17.18
CA SER A 199 1.81 -33.23 -18.24
C SER A 199 2.63 -32.84 -19.48
N GLU A 200 2.02 -32.97 -20.66
CA GLU A 200 2.66 -32.74 -21.98
C GLU A 200 3.48 -31.45 -22.05
N HIS A 201 3.01 -30.36 -21.44
CA HIS A 201 3.70 -29.05 -21.44
C HIS A 201 4.94 -28.96 -20.53
N LYS A 202 5.18 -29.93 -19.62
CA LYS A 202 6.39 -29.99 -18.79
C LYS A 202 7.52 -30.82 -19.41
N LYS A 203 7.28 -31.49 -20.55
CA LYS A 203 8.30 -32.24 -21.27
C LYS A 203 9.32 -31.32 -21.97
N ASP A 204 8.88 -30.15 -22.46
CA ASP A 204 9.77 -29.17 -23.11
C ASP A 204 10.60 -28.32 -22.15
N THR A 205 10.05 -27.97 -20.98
CA THR A 205 10.78 -27.18 -19.97
C THR A 205 11.85 -28.00 -19.23
N LEU A 206 11.69 -29.33 -19.20
CA LEU A 206 12.71 -30.25 -18.67
C LEU A 206 13.99 -30.26 -19.50
N PHE A 207 13.91 -30.01 -20.81
CA PHE A 207 15.09 -29.95 -21.67
C PHE A 207 15.88 -28.66 -21.48
N LEU A 208 15.21 -27.53 -21.18
CA LEU A 208 15.88 -26.27 -20.85
C LEU A 208 16.46 -26.24 -19.43
N VAL A 209 15.76 -26.82 -18.45
CA VAL A 209 16.22 -26.81 -17.04
C VAL A 209 17.30 -27.89 -16.77
N SER A 210 17.33 -28.99 -17.55
CA SER A 210 18.38 -30.01 -17.42
C SER A 210 19.77 -29.51 -17.79
N ARG A 211 19.88 -28.46 -18.63
CA ARG A 211 21.15 -27.95 -19.12
C ARG A 211 21.88 -27.01 -18.14
N TYR A 212 21.19 -26.39 -17.18
CA TYR A 212 21.81 -25.28 -16.42
C TYR A 212 21.75 -25.32 -14.88
N TRP A 213 20.96 -26.16 -14.20
CA TRP A 213 20.89 -26.02 -12.72
C TRP A 213 20.71 -27.29 -11.88
N GLY A 214 20.72 -28.47 -12.49
CA GLY A 214 20.43 -29.74 -11.81
C GLY A 214 21.60 -30.48 -11.17
N ALA A 215 22.85 -30.02 -11.37
CA ALA A 215 24.03 -30.84 -11.08
C ALA A 215 24.34 -31.04 -9.57
N LEU A 216 23.86 -30.16 -8.67
CA LEU A 216 24.25 -30.17 -7.24
C LEU A 216 23.11 -30.40 -6.22
N ARG A 217 21.89 -30.73 -6.64
CA ARG A 217 20.83 -31.09 -5.66
C ARG A 217 20.91 -32.58 -5.26
N PRO A 218 20.84 -32.93 -3.96
CA PRO A 218 20.92 -34.31 -3.48
C PRO A 218 19.77 -35.23 -3.96
N GLU A 219 18.71 -34.68 -4.56
CA GLU A 219 17.65 -35.46 -5.22
C GLU A 219 17.75 -35.48 -6.77
N SER A 220 18.85 -35.02 -7.35
CA SER A 220 19.01 -34.99 -8.81
C SER A 220 19.21 -36.40 -9.39
N ILE A 221 18.59 -36.64 -10.55
CA ILE A 221 18.70 -37.90 -11.30
C ILE A 221 20.18 -38.19 -11.64
N PHE A 222 20.98 -37.15 -11.87
CA PHE A 222 22.40 -37.26 -12.16
C PHE A 222 23.19 -37.81 -10.95
N GLY A 223 22.91 -37.33 -9.74
CA GLY A 223 23.55 -37.86 -8.53
C GLY A 223 23.23 -39.35 -8.32
N THR A 224 21.98 -39.75 -8.56
CA THR A 224 21.60 -41.17 -8.51
C THR A 224 22.24 -42.01 -9.61
N VAL A 225 22.42 -41.48 -10.82
CA VAL A 225 23.11 -42.19 -11.93
C VAL A 225 24.59 -42.36 -11.62
N VAL A 226 25.26 -41.32 -11.12
CA VAL A 226 26.66 -41.41 -10.67
C VAL A 226 26.80 -42.44 -9.55
N LEU A 227 25.88 -42.45 -8.58
CA LEU A 227 25.89 -43.41 -7.48
C LEU A 227 25.64 -44.85 -7.97
N VAL A 228 24.75 -45.05 -8.94
CA VAL A 228 24.53 -46.36 -9.59
C VAL A 228 25.76 -46.79 -10.39
N CYS A 229 26.42 -45.89 -11.12
CA CYS A 229 27.68 -46.19 -11.80
C CYS A 229 28.78 -46.56 -10.79
N LEU A 230 28.89 -45.84 -9.68
CA LEU A 230 29.87 -46.11 -8.63
C LEU A 230 29.60 -47.47 -7.98
N MET A 231 28.33 -47.78 -7.68
CA MET A 231 27.91 -49.10 -7.19
C MET A 231 28.18 -50.21 -8.21
N ALA A 232 27.92 -49.98 -9.49
CA ALA A 232 28.19 -50.95 -10.56
C ALA A 232 29.69 -51.21 -10.73
N VAL A 233 30.53 -50.18 -10.60
CA VAL A 233 32.00 -50.34 -10.57
C VAL A 233 32.45 -51.14 -9.36
N LEU A 234 31.89 -50.84 -8.18
CA LEU A 234 32.20 -51.55 -6.93
C LEU A 234 31.78 -53.02 -7.00
N VAL A 235 30.62 -53.31 -7.58
CA VAL A 235 30.13 -54.68 -7.81
C VAL A 235 30.94 -55.41 -8.89
N GLY A 236 31.32 -54.72 -9.97
CA GLY A 236 32.22 -55.26 -10.97
C GLY A 236 33.57 -55.66 -10.38
N PHE A 237 34.12 -54.82 -9.48
CA PHE A 237 35.34 -55.12 -8.73
C PHE A 237 35.19 -56.32 -7.79
N LEU A 238 34.04 -56.46 -7.13
CA LEU A 238 33.76 -57.55 -6.20
C LEU A 238 33.46 -58.90 -6.86
N LEU A 239 32.84 -58.89 -8.06
CA LEU A 239 32.45 -60.09 -8.80
C LEU A 239 33.56 -60.61 -9.74
N PHE A 240 34.38 -59.72 -10.32
CA PHE A 240 35.40 -60.09 -11.31
C PHE A 240 36.78 -59.47 -10.99
N PRO A 241 37.38 -59.79 -9.83
CA PRO A 241 38.62 -59.15 -9.38
C PRO A 241 39.80 -59.39 -10.33
N GLU A 242 39.90 -60.56 -10.97
CA GLU A 242 41.02 -60.90 -11.85
C GLU A 242 40.98 -60.18 -13.22
N GLN A 243 39.79 -59.87 -13.72
CA GLN A 243 39.62 -59.20 -15.03
C GLN A 243 39.92 -57.71 -14.92
N ILE A 244 39.61 -57.08 -13.77
CA ILE A 244 39.95 -55.67 -13.51
C ILE A 244 41.44 -55.50 -13.18
N ALA A 245 42.08 -56.51 -12.59
CA ALA A 245 43.53 -56.58 -12.37
C ALA A 245 44.33 -56.42 -13.66
N GLN A 246 43.90 -57.15 -14.69
CA GLN A 246 44.53 -57.16 -16.01
C GLN A 246 44.32 -55.84 -16.75
N LEU A 247 43.13 -55.24 -16.63
CA LEU A 247 42.79 -53.97 -17.28
C LEU A 247 43.49 -52.75 -16.65
N THR A 248 43.83 -52.81 -15.37
CA THR A 248 44.50 -51.72 -14.64
C THR A 248 46.03 -51.89 -14.53
N GLY A 249 46.58 -52.99 -15.05
CA GLY A 249 48.01 -53.31 -14.97
C GLY A 249 48.53 -53.52 -13.54
N SER A 250 47.64 -53.81 -12.59
CA SER A 250 47.94 -53.84 -11.15
C SER A 250 48.15 -55.27 -10.60
N GLU A 251 48.61 -56.20 -11.44
CA GLU A 251 48.88 -57.61 -11.05
C GLU A 251 49.79 -57.72 -9.82
N LYS A 252 50.72 -56.77 -9.65
CA LYS A 252 51.60 -56.71 -8.47
C LYS A 252 50.81 -56.41 -7.19
N TRP A 253 49.89 -55.44 -7.21
CA TRP A 253 49.08 -55.08 -6.04
C TRP A 253 48.12 -56.18 -5.63
N LEU A 254 47.57 -56.91 -6.60
CA LEU A 254 46.71 -58.06 -6.33
C LEU A 254 47.48 -59.26 -5.78
N LYS A 255 48.73 -59.49 -6.22
CA LYS A 255 49.63 -60.47 -5.59
C LYS A 255 49.98 -60.07 -4.15
N THR A 256 50.32 -58.81 -3.89
CA THR A 256 50.64 -58.35 -2.53
C THR A 256 49.44 -58.44 -1.59
N LEU A 257 48.22 -58.16 -2.08
CA LEU A 257 46.98 -58.32 -1.30
C LEU A 257 46.65 -59.80 -1.03
N ARG A 258 46.93 -60.69 -2.00
CA ARG A 258 46.73 -62.14 -1.87
C ARG A 258 47.74 -62.80 -0.93
N GLU A 259 48.98 -62.28 -0.87
CA GLU A 259 49.99 -62.69 0.10
C GLU A 259 49.75 -62.12 1.51
N ALA A 260 49.18 -60.92 1.63
CA ALA A 260 48.84 -60.31 2.92
C ALA A 260 47.57 -60.92 3.57
N TYR A 261 46.66 -61.49 2.78
CA TYR A 261 45.44 -62.14 3.26
C TYR A 261 45.27 -63.54 2.64
N PRO A 262 45.66 -64.62 3.36
CA PRO A 262 45.59 -66.00 2.86
C PRO A 262 44.14 -66.57 2.79
N ILE A 263 43.13 -65.71 2.80
CA ILE A 263 41.69 -66.05 2.69
C ILE A 263 41.24 -66.02 1.20
N PHE A 264 42.10 -65.56 0.29
CA PHE A 264 41.84 -65.50 -1.16
C PHE A 264 42.42 -66.67 -1.96
N GLN A 265 42.57 -67.85 -1.34
CA GLN A 265 42.78 -69.09 -2.10
C GLN A 265 41.41 -69.72 -2.40
N PRO A 266 41.21 -70.26 -3.62
CA PRO A 266 39.95 -70.91 -4.00
C PRO A 266 39.64 -72.15 -3.16
#